data_AF-A0A1H2PQK7-F1
#
_entry.id   AF-A0A1H2PQK7-F1
#
_cell.length_a   1.000
_cell.length_b   1.000
_cell.length_c   1.000
_cell.angle_alpha   90.00
_cell.angle_beta   90.00
_cell.angle_gamma   90.00
#
_symmetry.space_group_name_H-M   'P 1'
#
loop_
_entity.id
_entity.type
_entity.pdbx_description
1 polymer ?
#
loop_
_entity_poly.entity_id
_entity_poly.type
_entity_poly.pdbx_seq_one_letter_code
_entity_poly.pdbx_strand_id
1 'polypeptide(L)'
;MKGRLCRPEAGYGIYVAAPDAFPPDPGGSRRFQASWQIFEGVDVRVERLVEEHLEPRRFLSVDDALAYAEDRARAHLHRSRVRLSS
;
A
#
# COMPACT_ATOMS: atom_id res chain seq x y z
N MET A 1 -9.04 0.70 -10.95
CA MET A 1 -8.15 0.60 -9.77
C MET A 1 -8.94 -0.04 -8.62
N LYS A 2 -8.40 -1.09 -7.99
CA LYS A 2 -8.98 -1.69 -6.77
C LYS A 2 -8.05 -1.38 -5.59
N GLY A 3 -8.61 -0.90 -4.48
CA GLY A 3 -7.84 -0.59 -3.27
C GLY A 3 -8.73 -0.67 -2.03
N ARG A 4 -8.12 -0.71 -0.85
CA ARG A 4 -8.83 -0.76 0.43
C ARG A 4 -8.05 -0.03 1.52
N LEU A 5 -8.81 0.53 2.46
CA LEU A 5 -8.29 1.05 3.71
C LEU A 5 -8.02 -0.12 4.65
N CYS A 6 -6.79 -0.23 5.16
CA CYS A 6 -6.46 -1.11 6.26
C CYS A 6 -6.85 -0.42 7.58
N ARG A 7 -7.05 -1.22 8.65
CA ARG A 7 -7.35 -0.65 9.97
C ARG A 7 -6.24 0.33 10.39
N PRO A 8 -6.60 1.50 10.95
CA PRO A 8 -5.62 2.44 11.46
C PRO A 8 -4.84 1.81 12.62
N GLU A 9 -3.54 2.08 12.66
CA GLU A 9 -2.61 1.65 13.70
C GLU A 9 -1.93 2.88 14.31
N ALA A 10 -2.16 3.10 15.60
CA ALA A 10 -1.46 4.11 16.40
C ALA A 10 -1.48 5.54 15.79
N GLY A 11 -2.62 5.98 15.26
CA GLY A 11 -2.80 7.33 14.68
C GLY A 11 -2.42 7.45 13.20
N TYR A 12 -1.97 6.35 12.58
CA TYR A 12 -1.72 6.27 11.15
C TYR A 12 -2.71 5.32 10.49
N GLY A 13 -3.16 5.65 9.29
CA GLY A 13 -3.88 4.72 8.44
C GLY A 13 -3.08 4.34 7.21
N ILE A 14 -3.40 3.16 6.68
CA ILE A 14 -2.76 2.60 5.50
C ILE A 14 -3.85 2.42 4.44
N TYR A 15 -3.60 2.94 3.24
CA TYR A 15 -4.40 2.64 2.07
C TYR A 15 -3.55 1.82 1.11
N VAL A 16 -4.06 0.66 0.68
CA VAL A 16 -3.39 -0.20 -0.30
C VAL A 16 -4.19 -0.22 -1.58
N ALA A 17 -3.50 -0.19 -2.72
CA ALA A 17 -4.12 -0.28 -4.03
C ALA A 17 -3.31 -1.16 -4.98
N ALA A 18 -4.04 -1.79 -5.89
CA ALA A 18 -3.51 -2.61 -6.96
C ALA A 18 -3.87 -1.95 -8.31
N PRO A 19 -3.12 -0.92 -8.75
CA PRO A 19 -3.26 -0.38 -10.09
C PRO A 19 -2.86 -1.41 -11.15
N ASP A 20 -3.46 -1.30 -12.33
CA ASP A 20 -2.99 -2.05 -13.50
C ASP A 20 -1.56 -1.61 -13.83
N ALA A 21 -0.66 -2.56 -14.02
CA ALA A 21 0.70 -2.31 -14.46
C ALA A 21 0.63 -1.92 -15.95
N PHE A 22 1.03 -0.68 -16.26
CA PHE A 22 1.21 -0.25 -17.65
C PHE A 22 2.64 -0.57 -18.11
N PRO A 23 2.86 -1.10 -19.33
CA PRO A 23 1.94 -1.76 -20.27
C PRO A 23 1.76 -3.28 -19.97
N PRO A 24 0.75 -3.95 -20.56
CA PRO A 24 0.56 -5.40 -20.41
C PRO A 24 1.79 -6.18 -20.91
N ASP A 25 2.06 -7.33 -20.28
CA ASP A 25 3.11 -8.23 -20.75
C ASP A 25 2.76 -8.77 -22.16
N PRO A 26 3.75 -9.22 -22.97
CA PRO A 26 3.54 -9.70 -24.34
C PRO A 26 2.50 -10.82 -24.53
N GLY A 27 2.03 -11.44 -23.44
CA GLY A 27 0.98 -12.45 -23.43
C GLY A 27 -0.44 -11.92 -23.13
N GLY A 28 -0.64 -10.59 -23.11
CA GLY A 28 -1.96 -9.98 -22.89
C GLY A 28 -2.56 -10.19 -21.49
N SER A 29 -1.83 -10.86 -20.59
CA SER A 29 -2.23 -11.06 -19.21
C SER A 29 -2.15 -9.72 -18.48
N ARG A 30 -3.27 -9.32 -17.85
CA ARG A 30 -3.27 -8.15 -16.96
C ARG A 30 -2.31 -8.41 -15.81
N ARG A 31 -1.47 -7.42 -15.54
CA ARG A 31 -0.57 -7.40 -14.40
C ARG A 31 -1.00 -6.28 -13.48
N PHE A 32 -0.84 -6.49 -12.20
CA PHE A 32 -1.12 -5.49 -11.17
C PHE A 32 0.19 -5.09 -10.51
N GLN A 33 0.33 -3.83 -10.15
CA GLN A 33 1.38 -3.36 -9.26
C GLN A 33 0.83 -3.28 -7.84
N ALA A 34 1.70 -3.36 -6.86
CA ALA A 34 1.34 -3.04 -5.48
C ALA A 34 1.66 -1.56 -5.23
N SER A 35 0.71 -0.83 -4.65
CA SER A 35 0.90 0.54 -4.19
C SER A 35 0.32 0.70 -2.80
N TRP A 36 0.95 1.52 -1.98
CA TRP A 36 0.46 1.78 -0.64
C TRP A 36 0.79 3.21 -0.21
N GLN A 37 -0.09 3.75 0.61
CA GLN A 37 -0.02 5.10 1.15
C GLN A 37 -0.16 5.03 2.66
N ILE A 38 0.66 5.81 3.36
CA ILE A 38 0.52 6.04 4.80
C ILE A 38 0.01 7.46 4.98
N PHE A 39 -1.05 7.59 5.77
CA PHE A 39 -1.58 8.88 6.16
C PHE A 39 -1.68 8.98 7.67
N GLU A 40 -1.57 10.20 8.17
CA GLU A 40 -1.80 10.54 9.57
C GLU A 40 -3.25 10.98 9.74
N GLY A 41 -3.91 10.49 10.80
CA GLY A 41 -5.29 10.84 11.09
C GLY A 41 -5.94 10.01 12.19
N VAL A 42 -6.93 10.61 12.86
CA VAL A 42 -7.70 9.97 13.93
C VAL A 42 -9.04 9.45 13.38
N ASP A 43 -9.26 8.15 13.55
CA ASP A 43 -10.45 7.34 13.25
C ASP A 43 -11.00 7.32 11.81
N VAL A 44 -11.25 8.45 11.14
CA VAL A 44 -11.88 8.46 9.80
C VAL A 44 -11.49 9.64 8.91
N ARG A 45 -10.71 10.60 9.43
CA ARG A 45 -10.25 11.76 8.65
C ARG A 45 -8.79 11.55 8.24
N VAL A 46 -8.57 11.43 6.94
CA VAL A 46 -7.23 11.56 6.36
C VAL A 46 -6.84 13.03 6.51
N GLU A 47 -5.99 13.35 7.47
CA GLU A 47 -5.55 14.73 7.69
C GLU A 47 -4.36 15.08 6.80
N ARG A 48 -3.47 14.10 6.59
CA ARG A 48 -2.26 14.30 5.79
C ARG A 48 -1.74 13.00 5.19
N LEU A 49 -1.44 13.03 3.89
CA LEU A 49 -0.62 11.99 3.25
C LEU A 49 0.83 12.16 3.72
N VAL A 50 1.37 11.11 4.35
CA VAL A 50 2.74 11.10 4.87
C VAL A 50 3.67 10.55 3.79
N GLU A 51 3.31 9.41 3.21
CA GLU A 51 4.12 8.71 2.23
C GLU A 51 3.25 7.98 1.20
N GLU A 52 3.77 7.88 -0.02
CA GLU A 52 3.22 7.08 -1.11
C GLU A 52 4.32 6.24 -1.72
N HIS A 53 4.03 4.96 -1.93
CA HIS A 53 4.97 3.99 -2.47
C HIS A 53 4.32 3.19 -3.60
N LEU A 54 5.09 3.00 -4.67
CA LEU A 54 4.74 2.15 -5.80
C LEU A 54 5.82 1.08 -5.97
N GLU A 55 5.42 -0.17 -5.85
CA GLU A 55 6.34 -1.30 -5.93
C GLU A 55 6.55 -1.71 -7.40
N PRO A 56 7.80 -1.93 -7.84
CA PRO A 56 8.09 -2.33 -9.22
C PRO A 56 7.67 -3.77 -9.53
N ARG A 57 7.35 -4.56 -8.50
CA ARG A 57 6.93 -5.96 -8.63
C ARG A 57 5.55 -6.06 -9.27
N ARG A 58 5.42 -6.98 -10.24
CA ARG A 58 4.17 -7.28 -10.95
C ARG A 58 3.51 -8.54 -10.40
N PHE A 59 2.19 -8.50 -10.30
CA PHE A 59 1.35 -9.58 -9.79
C PHE A 59 0.32 -9.99 -10.83
N LEU A 60 -0.11 -11.25 -10.80
CA LEU A 60 -1.20 -11.77 -11.66
C LEU A 60 -2.57 -11.57 -11.02
N SER A 61 -2.63 -11.43 -9.70
CA SER A 61 -3.85 -11.25 -8.93
C SER A 61 -3.85 -9.89 -8.26
N VAL A 62 -5.02 -9.25 -8.24
CA VAL A 62 -5.27 -8.07 -7.41
C VAL A 62 -5.06 -8.40 -5.95
N ASP A 63 -5.54 -9.55 -5.49
CA ASP A 63 -5.48 -9.91 -4.07
C ASP A 63 -4.04 -10.14 -3.61
N ASP A 64 -3.19 -10.73 -4.45
CA ASP A 64 -1.77 -10.89 -4.16
C ASP A 64 -1.05 -9.53 -4.11
N ALA A 65 -1.38 -8.61 -5.03
CA ALA A 65 -0.82 -7.26 -5.02
C ALA A 65 -1.23 -6.48 -3.77
N LEU A 66 -2.50 -6.59 -3.36
CA LEU A 66 -3.02 -5.94 -2.16
C LEU A 66 -2.42 -6.53 -0.88
N ALA A 67 -2.33 -7.87 -0.79
CA ALA A 67 -1.72 -8.55 0.35
C ALA A 67 -0.23 -8.17 0.50
N TYR A 68 0.48 -8.12 -0.63
CA TYR A 68 1.87 -7.66 -0.65
C TYR A 68 2.00 -6.20 -0.22
N ALA A 69 1.18 -5.30 -0.77
CA ALA A 69 1.18 -3.88 -0.41
C ALA A 69 0.93 -3.68 1.10
N GLU A 70 -0.01 -4.43 1.66
CA GLU A 70 -0.37 -4.35 3.08
C GLU A 70 0.78 -4.81 3.98
N ASP A 71 1.42 -5.93 3.67
CA ASP A 71 2.59 -6.42 4.41
C ASP A 71 3.75 -5.40 4.39
N ARG A 72 4.01 -4.81 3.21
CA ARG A 72 5.05 -3.79 3.03
C ARG A 72 4.78 -2.52 3.83
N ALA A 73 3.55 -2.00 3.76
CA ALA A 73 3.15 -0.82 4.50
C ALA A 73 3.25 -1.02 6.03
N ARG A 74 2.78 -2.17 6.53
CA ARG A 74 2.87 -2.53 7.95
C ARG A 74 4.31 -2.67 8.42
N ALA A 75 5.14 -3.36 7.65
CA ALA A 75 6.56 -3.52 7.95
C ALA A 75 7.29 -2.16 7.96
N HIS A 76 6.94 -1.27 7.04
CA HIS A 76 7.48 0.09 7.01
C HIS A 76 7.08 0.87 8.26
N LEU A 77 5.79 0.92 8.58
CA LEU A 77 5.27 1.63 9.76
C LEU A 77 5.92 1.11 11.05
N HIS A 78 6.04 -0.21 11.19
CA HIS A 78 6.71 -0.82 12.34
C HIS A 78 8.17 -0.39 12.44
N ARG A 79 8.93 -0.35 11.34
CA ARG A 79 10.34 0.09 11.35
C ARG A 79 10.49 1.57 11.67
N SER A 80 9.64 2.42 11.11
CA SER A 80 9.65 3.87 11.38
C SER A 80 9.32 4.15 12.85
N ARG A 81 8.43 3.36 13.46
CA ARG A 81 8.16 3.44 14.90
C ARG A 81 9.33 3.04 15.77
N VAL A 82 10.05 1.96 15.44
CA VAL A 82 11.26 1.55 16.18
C VAL A 82 12.27 2.70 16.22
N ARG A 83 12.42 3.44 15.11
CA ARG A 83 13.32 4.59 15.02
C ARG A 83 12.85 5.82 15.81
N LEU A 84 11.55 6.04 15.95
CA LEU A 84 11.00 7.16 16.73
C LEU A 84 10.97 6.89 18.24
N SER A 85 11.07 5.62 18.64
CA SER A 85 11.03 5.19 20.04
C SER A 85 12.41 4.88 20.64
N SER A 86 13.49 5.05 19.85
CA SER A 86 14.90 4.87 20.27
C SER A 86 15.57 6.22 20.45
#